data_AF-A0A2H5QTW1-F1
#
_entry.id   AF-A0A2H5QTW1-F1
#
_cell.length_a   1.000
_cell.length_b   1.000
_cell.length_c   1.000
_cell.angle_alpha   90.00
_cell.angle_beta   90.00
_cell.angle_gamma   90.00
#
_symmetry.space_group_name_H-M   'P 1'
#
loop_
_entity.id
_entity.type
_entity.pdbx_description
1 polymer ?
#
loop_
_entity_poly.entity_id
_entity_poly.type
_entity_poly.pdbx_seq_one_letter_code
_entity_poly.pdbx_strand_id
1 'polypeptide(L)'
;MARSCNIRTKLMASSVDGMWVLWNIFYCVSVFLTENLCLRDDAVYDELQRSDSAKNPLPFDEDLPGMGQYYCLHCDRYFANVSVRDEHFKTKRHKKRVKEMMGPKPHTQLDADLAAGMGMPDNGPKLMPV
;
A
#
# COMPACT_ATOMS: atom_id res chain seq x y z
N MET A 1 19.38 0.59 -6.22
CA MET A 1 19.49 1.91 -6.91
C MET A 1 18.27 2.77 -6.61
N ALA A 2 18.35 3.67 -5.62
CA ALA A 2 17.29 4.61 -5.27
C ALA A 2 17.20 5.74 -6.31
N ARG A 3 15.99 6.01 -6.80
CA ARG A 3 15.74 7.10 -7.75
C ARG A 3 15.77 8.43 -7.01
N SER A 4 16.84 9.18 -7.27
CA SER A 4 17.07 10.55 -6.86
C SER A 4 15.86 11.44 -7.17
N CYS A 5 15.21 11.98 -6.13
CA CYS A 5 14.22 13.04 -6.27
C CYS A 5 14.99 14.35 -6.47
N ASN A 6 15.12 14.79 -7.72
CA ASN A 6 15.81 16.01 -8.11
C ASN A 6 14.93 17.22 -7.75
N ILE A 7 15.02 17.69 -6.50
CA ILE A 7 14.50 18.99 -6.09
C ILE A 7 15.64 19.98 -6.31
N ARG A 8 15.60 20.63 -7.48
CA ARG A 8 16.48 21.71 -7.88
C ARG A 8 16.33 22.86 -6.88
N THR A 9 17.28 22.95 -5.96
CA THR A 9 17.47 24.06 -5.04
C THR A 9 17.68 25.35 -5.82
N LYS A 10 16.72 26.27 -5.76
CA LYS A 10 16.98 27.69 -6.05
C LYS A 10 16.86 28.43 -4.72
N LEU A 11 18.04 28.62 -4.12
CA LEU A 11 18.30 29.43 -2.96
C LEU A 11 17.92 30.88 -3.30
N MET A 12 16.86 31.40 -2.68
CA MET A 12 16.61 32.84 -2.55
C MET A 12 16.28 33.04 -1.07
N ALA A 13 17.27 33.57 -0.36
CA ALA A 13 17.23 33.84 1.07
C ALA A 13 16.38 35.09 1.32
N SER A 14 15.34 34.97 2.15
CA SER A 14 14.70 36.12 2.80
C SER A 14 13.86 35.72 4.02
N SER A 15 14.56 35.39 5.10
CA SER A 15 14.32 35.85 6.48
C SER A 15 12.92 35.72 7.13
N VAL A 16 12.04 34.80 6.71
CA VAL A 16 10.82 34.42 7.47
C VAL A 16 10.46 32.91 7.35
N ASP A 17 11.45 32.01 7.33
CA ASP A 17 11.24 30.67 6.74
C ASP A 17 11.28 29.48 7.73
N GLY A 18 11.31 29.69 9.05
CA GLY A 18 11.40 28.60 10.03
C GLY A 18 10.12 27.75 10.14
N MET A 19 8.95 28.41 10.16
CA MET A 19 7.67 27.72 10.30
C MET A 19 7.25 27.00 9.00
N TRP A 20 7.64 27.53 7.83
CA TRP A 20 7.30 26.94 6.53
C TRP A 20 8.09 25.67 6.23
N VAL A 21 9.38 25.62 6.61
CA VAL A 21 10.21 24.41 6.45
C VAL A 21 9.74 23.31 7.39
N LEU A 22 9.41 23.64 8.65
CA LEU A 22 8.85 22.67 9.59
C LEU A 22 7.46 22.19 9.16
N TRP A 23 6.62 23.07 8.61
CA TRP A 23 5.32 22.67 8.07
C TRP A 23 5.44 21.79 6.82
N ASN A 24 6.39 22.05 5.92
CA ASN A 24 6.66 21.19 4.76
C ASN A 24 7.24 19.82 5.17
N ILE A 25 8.16 19.79 6.15
CA ILE A 25 8.69 18.55 6.70
C ILE A 25 7.57 17.77 7.39
N PHE A 26 6.74 18.44 8.20
CA PHE A 26 5.61 17.82 8.90
C PHE A 26 4.55 17.31 7.92
N TYR A 27 4.18 18.10 6.90
CA TYR A 27 3.27 17.71 5.82
C TYR A 27 3.82 16.53 5.02
N CYS A 28 5.11 16.51 4.70
CA CYS A 28 5.75 15.41 4.00
C CYS A 28 5.74 14.12 4.85
N VAL A 29 6.07 14.21 6.14
CA VAL A 29 6.05 13.06 7.07
C VAL A 29 4.62 12.55 7.29
N SER A 30 3.64 13.44 7.42
CA SER A 30 2.23 13.06 7.62
C SER A 30 1.57 12.47 6.37
N VAL A 31 1.89 12.96 5.17
CA VAL A 31 1.48 12.32 3.89
C VAL A 31 2.17 10.96 3.72
N PHE A 32 3.45 10.84 4.09
CA PHE A 32 4.19 9.59 3.94
C PHE A 32 3.75 8.49 4.93
N LEU A 33 3.34 8.86 6.16
CA LEU A 33 2.79 7.92 7.14
C LEU A 33 1.37 7.45 6.83
N THR A 34 0.57 8.26 6.13
CA THR A 34 -0.82 7.89 5.79
C THR A 34 -0.93 7.07 4.50
N GLU A 35 0.07 7.11 3.62
CA GLU A 35 0.03 6.41 2.32
C GLU A 35 0.80 5.08 2.23
N ASN A 36 1.64 4.74 3.21
CA ASN A 36 2.39 3.47 3.24
C ASN A 36 1.69 2.42 4.11
N LEU A 37 0.60 1.87 3.58
CA LEU A 37 -0.08 0.73 4.17
C LEU A 37 0.51 -0.57 3.60
N CYS A 38 1.77 -0.87 3.93
CA CYS A 38 2.44 -2.12 3.55
C CYS A 38 1.67 -3.36 4.08
N LEU A 39 1.02 -3.23 5.24
CA LEU A 39 0.21 -4.30 5.86
C LEU A 39 -0.97 -4.78 5.01
N ARG A 40 -1.45 -3.99 4.04
CA ARG A 40 -2.61 -4.35 3.22
C ARG A 40 -2.24 -4.96 1.87
N ASP A 41 -0.98 -4.84 1.44
CA ASP A 41 -0.56 -5.35 0.14
C ASP A 41 -0.53 -6.90 0.13
N ASP A 42 -0.23 -7.54 1.27
CA ASP A 42 -0.30 -9.00 1.43
C ASP A 42 -1.73 -9.56 1.23
N ALA A 43 -2.72 -8.92 1.87
CA ALA A 43 -4.12 -9.34 1.78
C ALA A 43 -4.65 -9.22 0.34
N VAL A 44 -4.32 -8.12 -0.36
CA VAL A 44 -4.72 -7.89 -1.75
C VAL A 44 -4.06 -8.92 -2.68
N TYR A 45 -2.82 -9.35 -2.40
CA TYR A 45 -2.13 -10.37 -3.17
C TYR A 45 -2.83 -11.74 -3.06
N ASP A 46 -3.20 -12.13 -1.84
CA ASP A 46 -3.91 -13.39 -1.60
C ASP A 46 -5.31 -13.39 -2.25
N GLU A 47 -6.03 -12.26 -2.20
CA GLU A 47 -7.31 -12.07 -2.87
C GLU A 47 -7.22 -12.13 -4.41
N LEU A 48 -6.09 -11.71 -4.98
CA LEU A 48 -5.83 -11.81 -6.42
C LEU A 48 -5.55 -13.26 -6.84
N GLN A 49 -4.89 -14.03 -5.98
CA GLN A 49 -4.58 -15.44 -6.22
C GLN A 49 -5.83 -16.33 -6.12
N ARG A 50 -6.81 -15.93 -5.30
CA ARG A 50 -8.10 -16.58 -5.21
C ARG A 50 -8.94 -16.20 -6.44
N SER A 51 -9.02 -17.09 -7.43
CA SER A 51 -9.60 -16.92 -8.78
C SER A 51 -11.08 -16.48 -8.89
N ASP A 52 -11.68 -16.05 -7.79
CA ASP A 52 -13.12 -15.99 -7.55
C ASP A 52 -13.61 -14.55 -7.37
N SER A 53 -12.71 -13.65 -6.96
CA SER A 53 -12.96 -12.23 -6.67
C SER A 53 -13.37 -11.41 -7.90
N ALA A 54 -13.03 -11.89 -9.11
CA ALA A 54 -13.36 -11.23 -10.37
C ALA A 54 -14.77 -11.54 -10.90
N LYS A 55 -15.49 -12.51 -10.31
CA LYS A 55 -16.70 -13.10 -10.90
C LYS A 55 -17.99 -12.76 -10.15
N ASN A 56 -17.89 -12.20 -8.94
CA ASN A 56 -19.07 -11.85 -8.16
C ASN A 56 -19.33 -10.35 -8.31
N PRO A 57 -20.50 -9.93 -8.85
CA PRO A 57 -20.91 -8.53 -8.74
C PRO A 57 -20.99 -8.19 -7.25
N LEU A 58 -20.29 -7.13 -6.84
CA LEU A 58 -20.33 -6.67 -5.46
C LEU A 58 -21.78 -6.33 -5.09
N PRO A 59 -22.22 -6.66 -3.86
CA PRO A 59 -23.55 -6.31 -3.39
C PRO A 59 -23.73 -4.79 -3.42
N PHE A 60 -24.95 -4.36 -3.77
CA PHE A 60 -25.32 -2.96 -3.72
C PHE A 60 -25.33 -2.51 -2.26
N ASP A 61 -24.46 -1.57 -1.93
CA ASP A 61 -24.31 -1.04 -0.58
C ASP A 61 -24.42 0.49 -0.62
N GLU A 62 -25.41 1.04 0.07
CA GLU A 62 -25.74 2.47 0.06
C GLU A 62 -24.76 3.30 0.91
N ASP A 63 -24.04 2.67 1.83
CA ASP A 63 -23.09 3.35 2.74
C ASP A 63 -21.75 3.65 2.06
N LEU A 64 -21.46 3.00 0.92
CA LEU A 64 -20.21 3.14 0.19
C LEU A 64 -20.32 4.09 -1.01
N PRO A 65 -19.26 4.87 -1.31
CA PRO A 65 -19.28 5.81 -2.43
C PRO A 65 -19.45 5.05 -3.76
N GLY A 66 -20.37 5.53 -4.59
CA GLY A 66 -20.72 4.86 -5.85
C GLY A 66 -21.51 3.56 -5.67
N MET A 67 -22.20 3.41 -4.53
CA MET A 67 -23.05 2.27 -4.21
C MET A 67 -22.29 0.92 -4.20
N GLY A 68 -20.99 0.96 -3.91
CA GLY A 68 -20.10 -0.20 -3.94
C GLY A 68 -19.78 -0.75 -5.35
N GLN A 69 -20.27 -0.12 -6.42
CA GLN A 69 -20.19 -0.69 -7.78
C GLN A 69 -18.84 -0.46 -8.46
N TYR A 70 -18.18 0.67 -8.18
CA TYR A 70 -16.93 1.04 -8.86
C TYR A 70 -15.73 0.84 -7.93
N TYR A 71 -15.24 -0.39 -7.88
CA TYR A 71 -14.13 -0.80 -7.03
C TYR A 71 -12.86 -1.15 -7.82
N CYS A 72 -11.70 -0.85 -7.24
CA CYS A 72 -10.40 -1.25 -7.77
C CYS A 72 -9.68 -2.15 -6.78
N LEU A 73 -9.57 -3.44 -7.13
CA LEU A 73 -8.90 -4.48 -6.33
C LEU A 73 -7.46 -4.11 -5.97
N HIS A 74 -6.67 -3.64 -6.95
CA HIS A 74 -5.26 -3.35 -6.71
C HIS A 74 -5.02 -2.20 -5.74
N CYS A 75 -5.92 -1.21 -5.70
CA CYS A 75 -5.73 -0.02 -4.86
C CYS A 75 -6.61 -0.04 -3.60
N ASP A 76 -7.48 -1.03 -3.46
CA ASP A 76 -8.55 -1.16 -2.47
C ASP A 76 -9.18 0.20 -2.15
N ARG A 77 -9.85 0.72 -3.19
CA ARG A 77 -10.52 2.03 -3.20
C ARG A 77 -11.80 1.97 -4.02
N TYR A 78 -12.85 2.56 -3.46
CA TYR A 78 -14.14 2.78 -4.10
C TYR A 78 -14.19 4.15 -4.81
N PHE A 79 -14.89 4.21 -5.94
CA PHE A 79 -15.08 5.41 -6.74
C PHE A 79 -16.57 5.73 -6.90
N ALA A 80 -16.90 7.00 -7.08
CA ALA A 80 -18.28 7.43 -7.28
C ALA A 80 -18.82 7.15 -8.70
N ASN A 81 -17.95 7.22 -9.72
CA ASN A 81 -18.33 7.15 -11.14
C ASN A 81 -17.44 6.18 -11.93
N VAL A 82 -17.98 5.60 -13.02
CA VAL A 82 -17.25 4.77 -13.99
C VAL A 82 -16.05 5.52 -14.59
N SER A 83 -16.27 6.77 -15.04
CA SER A 83 -15.24 7.57 -15.70
C SER A 83 -14.02 7.81 -14.81
N VAL A 84 -14.26 8.07 -13.51
CA VAL A 84 -13.20 8.30 -12.52
C VAL A 84 -12.40 7.02 -12.27
N ARG A 85 -13.07 5.86 -12.24
CA ARG A 85 -12.40 4.56 -12.16
C ARG A 85 -11.50 4.30 -13.39
N ASP A 86 -11.99 4.63 -14.58
CA ASP A 86 -11.23 4.42 -15.82
C ASP A 86 -10.03 5.37 -15.93
N GLU A 87 -10.17 6.60 -15.44
CA GLU A 87 -9.05 7.53 -15.26
C GLU A 87 -8.05 7.01 -14.23
N HIS A 88 -8.51 6.44 -13.12
CA HIS A 88 -7.66 5.83 -12.09
C HIS A 88 -6.75 4.74 -12.68
N PHE A 89 -7.26 3.85 -13.53
CA PHE A 89 -6.47 2.80 -14.18
C PHE A 89 -5.34 3.35 -15.07
N LYS A 90 -5.51 4.57 -15.63
CA LYS A 90 -4.50 5.22 -16.47
C LYS A 90 -3.38 5.88 -15.65
N THR A 91 -3.62 6.16 -14.36
CA THR A 91 -2.66 6.86 -13.49
C THR A 91 -1.37 6.06 -13.28
N LYS A 92 -0.26 6.78 -13.06
CA LYS A 92 1.06 6.18 -12.80
C LYS A 92 1.07 5.37 -11.50
N ARG A 93 0.34 5.82 -10.47
CA ARG A 93 0.23 5.14 -9.16
C ARG A 93 -0.37 3.75 -9.33
N HIS A 94 -1.50 3.64 -10.03
CA HIS A 94 -2.14 2.35 -10.28
C HIS A 94 -1.21 1.40 -11.05
N LYS A 95 -0.63 1.88 -12.16
CA LYS A 95 0.28 1.08 -12.99
C LYS A 95 1.53 0.61 -12.24
N LYS A 96 2.03 1.40 -11.29
CA LYS A 96 3.14 0.99 -10.42
C LYS A 96 2.71 -0.16 -9.51
N ARG A 97 1.57 -0.04 -8.84
CA ARG A 97 1.07 -1.08 -7.94
C ARG A 97 0.72 -2.38 -8.66
N VAL A 98 0.13 -2.33 -9.85
CA VAL A 98 -0.13 -3.53 -10.65
C VAL A 98 1.17 -4.30 -10.94
N LYS A 99 2.25 -3.59 -11.26
CA LYS A 99 3.56 -4.23 -11.50
C LYS A 99 4.18 -4.83 -10.24
N GLU A 100 3.97 -4.19 -9.09
CA GLU A 100 4.40 -4.71 -7.79
C GLU A 100 3.64 -5.99 -7.44
N MET A 101 2.32 -6.00 -7.63
CA MET A 101 1.45 -7.14 -7.35
C MET A 101 1.64 -8.32 -8.32
N MET A 102 2.07 -8.06 -9.56
CA MET A 102 2.48 -9.10 -10.53
C MET A 102 3.90 -9.63 -10.26
N GLY A 103 4.62 -9.02 -9.33
CA GLY A 103 5.99 -9.35 -9.00
C GLY A 103 6.13 -10.57 -8.06
N PRO A 104 7.30 -10.72 -7.40
CA PRO A 104 7.48 -11.76 -6.40
C PRO A 104 6.52 -11.55 -5.23
N LYS A 105 6.20 -12.64 -4.52
CA LYS A 105 5.34 -12.63 -3.34
C LYS A 105 5.76 -11.50 -2.38
N PRO A 106 4.80 -10.72 -1.83
CA PRO A 106 5.13 -9.65 -0.90
C PRO A 106 5.82 -10.18 0.37
N HIS A 107 6.63 -9.32 0.98
CA HIS A 107 7.53 -9.66 2.07
C HIS A 107 6.75 -9.87 3.37
N THR A 108 6.68 -11.12 3.82
CA THR A 108 6.01 -11.50 5.06
C THR A 108 6.93 -11.36 6.27
N GLN A 109 6.37 -11.15 7.46
CA GLN A 109 7.15 -11.11 8.71
C GLN A 109 8.05 -12.33 8.90
N LEU A 110 7.60 -13.53 8.51
CA LEU A 110 8.39 -14.76 8.58
C LEU A 110 9.69 -14.69 7.76
N ASP A 111 9.67 -14.00 6.62
CA ASP A 111 10.85 -13.79 5.77
C ASP A 111 11.85 -12.84 6.46
N ALA A 112 11.35 -11.83 7.17
CA ALA A 112 12.17 -10.94 8.00
C ALA A 112 12.81 -11.69 9.17
N ASP A 113 12.04 -12.51 9.88
CA ASP A 113 12.49 -13.26 11.05
C ASP A 113 13.57 -14.30 10.65
N LEU A 114 13.36 -15.00 9.52
CA LEU A 114 14.36 -15.92 8.95
C LEU A 114 15.64 -15.18 8.53
N ALA A 115 15.53 -14.03 7.88
CA ALA A 115 16.68 -13.22 7.49
C ALA A 115 17.44 -12.64 8.70
N ALA A 116 16.72 -12.34 9.78
CA ALA A 116 17.29 -11.88 11.05
C ALA A 116 17.94 -12.99 11.88
N GLY A 117 17.88 -14.25 11.43
CA GLY A 117 18.37 -15.41 12.19
C GLY A 117 17.49 -15.77 13.39
N MET A 118 16.31 -15.15 13.50
CA MET A 118 15.28 -15.44 14.48
C MET A 118 14.36 -16.52 13.90
N GLY A 119 14.92 -17.70 13.64
CA GLY A 119 14.15 -18.85 13.19
C GLY A 119 13.13 -19.29 14.24
N MET A 120 12.10 -20.02 13.80
CA MET A 120 11.11 -20.65 14.68
C MET A 120 11.85 -21.31 15.86
N PRO A 121 11.57 -20.95 17.13
CA PRO A 121 12.17 -21.66 18.24
C PRO A 121 11.76 -23.12 18.12
N ASP A 122 12.75 -24.00 17.93
CA ASP A 122 12.60 -25.44 18.09
C ASP A 122 12.33 -25.70 19.57
N ASN A 123 11.12 -25.37 20.01
CA ASN A 123 10.57 -25.86 21.24
C ASN A 123 10.40 -27.35 21.01
N GLY A 124 11.45 -28.11 21.37
CA GLY A 124 11.53 -29.55 21.21
C GLY A 124 10.29 -30.27 21.75
N PRO A 125 10.17 -31.59 21.50
CA PRO A 125 8.94 -32.34 21.75
C PRO A 125 8.42 -32.03 23.16
N LYS A 126 7.17 -31.56 23.21
CA LYS A 126 6.46 -31.22 24.45
C LYS A 126 6.58 -32.43 25.38
N LEU A 127 7.34 -32.29 26.47
CA LEU A 127 7.38 -33.30 27.51
C LEU A 127 5.96 -33.41 28.05
N MET A 128 5.27 -34.47 27.63
CA MET A 128 3.98 -34.84 28.19
C MET A 128 4.24 -35.21 29.65
N PRO A 129 3.63 -34.55 30.65
CA PRO A 129 3.74 -35.03 32.03
C PRO A 129 3.02 -36.38 32.11
N VAL A 130 3.77 -37.42 32.50
CA VAL A 130 3.23 -38.74 32.87
C VAL A 130 2.49 -38.64 34.19
#